data_AF-A0A258IVZ1-F1
#
_entry.id   AF-A0A258IVZ1-F1
#
_cell.length_a   1.000
_cell.length_b   1.000
_cell.length_c   1.000
_cell.angle_alpha   90.00
_cell.angle_beta   90.00
_cell.angle_gamma   90.00
#
_symmetry.space_group_name_H-M   'P 1'
#
loop_
_entity.id
_entity.type
_entity.pdbx_description
1 polymer ?
#
loop_
_entity_poly.entity_id
_entity_poly.type
_entity_poly.pdbx_seq_one_letter_code
_entity_poly.pdbx_strand_id
1 'polypeptide(L)'
;MFAKKKDTSAPVALAPLEPARAPAAQAAAPASAPRPKPASMIAQGVTIKGDVVGDGELHLDCVVLGDIRVGKLILGPNSRVEGSVTAQVIEIHGNVLGSVTAQAVRLYGTARIDGDITHEQLAMETGAEFQGRSLKFQRPAPVAAQPASHVPAMPQSAPAYSA
;
A
#
# COMPACT_ATOMS: atom_id res chain seq x y z
N MET A 1 18.15 -58.37 38.90
CA MET A 1 18.09 -57.45 37.74
C MET A 1 18.18 -58.25 36.46
N PHE A 2 17.06 -58.59 35.82
CA PHE A 2 17.01 -59.08 34.44
C PHE A 2 15.66 -58.69 33.85
N ALA A 3 15.64 -57.69 32.97
CA ALA A 3 14.48 -57.30 32.17
C ALA A 3 14.77 -57.68 30.72
N LYS A 4 14.01 -58.66 30.16
CA LYS A 4 13.97 -58.86 28.70
C LYS A 4 12.75 -59.66 28.25
N LYS A 5 11.97 -59.01 27.35
CA LYS A 5 11.03 -59.51 26.33
C LYS A 5 9.77 -60.21 26.87
N LYS A 6 8.58 -60.01 26.29
CA LYS A 6 8.28 -60.19 24.86
C LYS A 6 6.90 -59.61 24.52
N ASP A 7 6.79 -59.11 23.29
CA ASP A 7 5.59 -58.87 22.48
C ASP A 7 4.39 -59.76 22.81
N THR A 8 3.18 -59.19 22.80
CA THR A 8 1.95 -59.88 22.40
C THR A 8 0.89 -58.87 21.96
N SER A 9 0.73 -58.80 20.63
CA SER A 9 -0.49 -58.68 19.81
C SER A 9 -1.84 -58.30 20.44
N ALA A 10 -2.52 -57.42 19.70
CA ALA A 10 -3.93 -57.04 19.77
C ALA A 10 -4.90 -58.24 19.92
N PRO A 11 -6.13 -57.97 20.41
CA PRO A 11 -7.20 -57.81 19.43
C PRO A 11 -8.08 -56.58 19.68
N VAL A 12 -8.46 -55.96 18.57
CA VAL A 12 -9.50 -54.94 18.47
C VAL A 12 -10.84 -55.57 18.88
N ALA A 13 -11.48 -55.02 19.91
CA ALA A 13 -12.86 -55.30 20.27
C ALA A 13 -13.71 -54.03 20.11
N LEU A 14 -14.82 -54.19 19.40
CA LEU A 14 -15.74 -53.15 18.93
C LEU A 14 -16.75 -52.69 20.01
N ALA A 15 -16.93 -51.36 20.08
CA ALA A 15 -18.16 -50.57 20.41
C ALA A 15 -18.68 -50.54 21.87
N PRO A 16 -19.55 -49.55 22.26
CA PRO A 16 -20.13 -48.41 21.53
C PRO A 16 -19.99 -47.02 22.20
N LEU A 17 -20.26 -45.99 21.39
CA LEU A 17 -20.27 -44.55 21.68
C LEU A 17 -21.51 -44.13 22.48
N GLU A 18 -21.34 -43.24 23.47
CA GLU A 18 -22.44 -42.44 24.01
C GLU A 18 -22.01 -40.98 24.20
N PRO A 19 -22.39 -40.06 23.28
CA PRO A 19 -22.15 -38.63 23.40
C PRO A 19 -23.38 -37.92 23.98
N ALA A 20 -23.26 -37.33 25.17
CA ALA A 20 -24.29 -36.49 25.76
C ALA A 20 -23.76 -35.07 26.07
N ARG A 21 -23.79 -34.19 25.07
CA ARG A 21 -23.99 -32.74 25.27
C ARG A 21 -24.93 -32.20 24.18
N ALA A 22 -26.09 -31.73 24.62
CA ALA A 22 -27.24 -31.28 23.82
C ALA A 22 -27.08 -29.77 23.39
N PRO A 23 -28.04 -29.15 22.67
CA PRO A 23 -27.87 -28.82 21.24
C PRO A 23 -28.23 -27.35 20.85
N ALA A 24 -28.09 -27.08 19.55
CA ALA A 24 -28.74 -26.02 18.74
C ALA A 24 -28.16 -24.59 18.73
N ALA A 25 -27.47 -24.24 17.65
CA ALA A 25 -27.99 -23.32 16.63
C ALA A 25 -27.04 -23.25 15.41
N GLN A 26 -27.53 -23.78 14.28
CA GLN A 26 -27.43 -23.28 12.88
C GLN A 26 -26.10 -22.69 12.36
N ALA A 27 -25.69 -22.80 11.09
CA ALA A 27 -26.08 -23.49 9.86
C ALA A 27 -25.16 -22.83 8.81
N ALA A 28 -24.51 -23.61 7.93
CA ALA A 28 -24.10 -23.28 6.55
C ALA A 28 -22.70 -23.80 6.18
N ALA A 29 -22.62 -24.37 4.98
CA ALA A 29 -21.46 -24.88 4.28
C ALA A 29 -20.50 -23.74 3.83
N PRO A 30 -19.33 -24.05 3.25
CA PRO A 30 -18.08 -23.30 3.42
C PRO A 30 -18.11 -21.95 2.72
N ALA A 31 -18.01 -20.86 3.48
CA ALA A 31 -17.60 -19.58 2.90
C ALA A 31 -16.11 -19.69 2.61
N SER A 32 -15.78 -20.01 1.35
CA SER A 32 -14.46 -19.84 0.78
C SER A 32 -13.92 -18.48 1.19
N ALA A 33 -13.02 -18.48 2.17
CA ALA A 33 -12.18 -17.33 2.48
C ALA A 33 -11.66 -16.81 1.13
N PRO A 34 -11.76 -15.50 0.86
CA PRO A 34 -11.31 -14.95 -0.42
C PRO A 34 -9.89 -15.45 -0.61
N ARG A 35 -9.70 -16.36 -1.58
CA ARG A 35 -8.40 -16.93 -1.91
C ARG A 35 -7.48 -15.72 -2.02
N PRO A 36 -6.54 -15.51 -1.08
CA PRO A 36 -5.71 -14.33 -1.13
C PRO A 36 -5.06 -14.36 -2.49
N LYS A 37 -5.32 -13.32 -3.29
CA LYS A 37 -4.61 -13.09 -4.54
C LYS A 37 -3.13 -13.31 -4.21
N PRO A 38 -2.36 -14.05 -5.02
CA PRO A 38 -0.99 -14.36 -4.66
C PRO A 38 -0.24 -13.06 -4.44
N ALA A 39 -0.01 -12.73 -3.16
CA ALA A 39 0.87 -11.64 -2.78
C ALA A 39 2.25 -12.11 -3.20
N SER A 40 2.77 -11.48 -4.24
CA SER A 40 4.12 -11.80 -4.69
C SER A 40 5.06 -11.18 -3.67
N MET A 41 5.72 -12.02 -2.89
CA MET A 41 6.65 -11.59 -1.87
C MET A 41 8.06 -11.94 -2.31
N ILE A 42 8.92 -10.93 -2.41
CA ILE A 42 10.33 -11.11 -2.70
C ILE A 42 11.08 -11.06 -1.38
N ALA A 43 11.72 -12.17 -1.04
CA ALA A 43 12.49 -12.32 0.18
C ALA A 43 13.81 -11.55 0.16
N GLN A 44 14.38 -11.42 1.36
CA GLN A 44 15.69 -10.82 1.60
C GLN A 44 16.80 -11.59 0.87
N GLY A 45 17.77 -10.84 0.33
CA GLY A 45 18.91 -11.40 -0.40
C GLY A 45 18.69 -11.57 -1.91
N VAL A 46 17.51 -11.22 -2.43
CA VAL A 46 17.30 -11.10 -3.88
C VAL A 46 17.83 -9.75 -4.36
N THR A 47 18.47 -9.73 -5.52
CA THR A 47 18.78 -8.46 -6.21
C THR A 47 18.12 -8.48 -7.57
N ILE A 48 17.20 -7.56 -7.78
CA ILE A 48 16.47 -7.43 -9.04
C ILE A 48 17.23 -6.43 -9.90
N LYS A 49 17.62 -6.85 -11.11
CA LYS A 49 18.22 -5.99 -12.13
C LYS A 49 17.43 -6.11 -13.42
N GLY A 50 16.76 -5.05 -13.85
CA GLY A 50 15.98 -5.04 -15.09
C GLY A 50 14.58 -4.44 -14.95
N ASP A 51 13.65 -4.93 -15.76
CA ASP A 51 12.25 -4.50 -15.80
C ASP A 51 11.38 -5.48 -14.99
N VAL A 52 10.53 -4.96 -14.11
CA VAL A 52 9.59 -5.74 -13.31
C VAL A 52 8.18 -5.24 -13.60
N VAL A 53 7.32 -6.11 -14.13
CA VAL A 53 5.91 -5.80 -14.34
C VAL A 53 5.05 -6.74 -13.49
N GLY A 54 4.11 -6.17 -12.73
CA GLY A 54 3.18 -6.95 -11.93
C GLY A 54 1.86 -6.23 -11.66
N ASP A 55 0.75 -6.84 -12.04
CA ASP A 55 -0.60 -6.31 -11.83
C ASP A 55 -1.15 -6.51 -10.40
N GLY A 56 -0.44 -7.27 -9.56
CA GLY A 56 -0.84 -7.64 -8.20
C GLY A 56 -0.29 -6.74 -7.08
N GLU A 57 -0.42 -7.27 -5.86
CA GLU A 57 0.27 -6.75 -4.68
C GLU A 57 1.67 -7.35 -4.62
N LEU A 58 2.68 -6.48 -4.55
CA LEU A 58 4.08 -6.86 -4.51
C LEU A 58 4.70 -6.38 -3.20
N HIS A 59 5.19 -7.33 -2.41
CA HIS A 59 5.95 -7.07 -1.19
C HIS A 59 7.44 -7.25 -1.50
N LEU A 60 8.23 -6.19 -1.32
CA LEU A 60 9.66 -6.20 -1.65
C LEU A 60 10.49 -5.98 -0.38
N ASP A 61 11.27 -6.99 -0.03
CA ASP A 61 12.32 -6.92 1.00
C ASP A 61 13.69 -7.16 0.35
N CYS A 62 14.02 -6.43 -0.72
CA CYS A 62 15.20 -6.72 -1.53
C CYS A 62 15.87 -5.46 -2.11
N VAL A 63 16.98 -5.65 -2.83
CA VAL A 63 17.64 -4.57 -3.56
C VAL A 63 17.14 -4.56 -5.00
N VAL A 64 16.58 -3.43 -5.45
CA VAL A 64 16.06 -3.29 -6.81
C VAL A 64 16.84 -2.24 -7.58
N LEU A 65 17.29 -2.61 -8.77
CA LEU A 65 18.06 -1.79 -9.70
C LEU A 65 17.38 -1.83 -11.07
N GLY A 66 16.49 -0.88 -11.37
CA GLY A 66 15.80 -0.86 -12.67
C GLY A 66 14.43 -0.19 -12.69
N ASP A 67 13.60 -0.59 -13.65
CA ASP A 67 12.24 -0.07 -13.88
C ASP A 67 11.25 -1.03 -13.20
N ILE A 68 10.38 -0.50 -12.33
CA ILE A 68 9.34 -1.27 -11.66
C ILE A 68 7.98 -0.73 -12.07
N ARG A 69 7.09 -1.59 -12.55
CA ARG A 69 5.72 -1.26 -12.95
C ARG A 69 4.75 -2.16 -12.25
N VAL A 70 4.14 -1.65 -11.19
CA VAL A 70 3.25 -2.47 -10.36
C VAL A 70 1.94 -1.78 -10.00
N GLY A 71 0.89 -2.57 -9.72
CA GLY A 71 -0.36 -2.03 -9.21
C GLY A 71 -0.19 -1.47 -7.80
N LYS A 72 0.11 -2.36 -6.85
CA LYS A 72 0.31 -2.02 -5.44
C LYS A 72 1.70 -2.49 -4.98
N LEU A 73 2.52 -1.56 -4.51
CA LEU A 73 3.86 -1.82 -4.02
C LEU A 73 3.94 -1.60 -2.52
N ILE A 74 4.47 -2.59 -1.81
CA ILE A 74 4.80 -2.47 -0.39
C ILE A 74 6.29 -2.75 -0.25
N LEU A 75 7.03 -1.75 0.20
CA LEU A 75 8.46 -1.82 0.45
C LEU A 75 8.70 -2.11 1.93
N GLY A 76 9.34 -3.23 2.24
CA GLY A 76 9.72 -3.60 3.59
C GLY A 76 10.82 -2.70 4.16
N PRO A 77 11.09 -2.78 5.48
CA PRO A 77 12.05 -1.91 6.16
C PRO A 77 13.50 -2.11 5.72
N ASN A 78 13.86 -3.30 5.20
CA ASN A 78 15.21 -3.62 4.72
C ASN A 78 15.34 -3.51 3.19
N SER A 79 14.36 -2.92 2.51
CA SER A 79 14.38 -2.75 1.06
C SER A 79 15.24 -1.56 0.64
N ARG A 80 15.94 -1.71 -0.49
CA ARG A 80 16.72 -0.63 -1.12
C ARG A 80 16.38 -0.56 -2.59
N VAL A 81 15.72 0.52 -3.00
CA VAL A 81 15.31 0.70 -4.39
C VAL A 81 16.16 1.79 -5.02
N GLU A 82 16.79 1.47 -6.15
CA GLU A 82 17.63 2.35 -6.96
C GLU A 82 17.11 2.32 -8.40
N GLY A 83 16.34 3.34 -8.82
CA GLY A 83 15.83 3.38 -10.19
C GLY A 83 14.52 4.15 -10.39
N SER A 84 13.77 3.73 -11.40
CA SER A 84 12.50 4.29 -11.82
C SER A 84 11.34 3.41 -11.31
N VAL A 85 10.51 3.94 -10.43
CA VAL A 85 9.36 3.18 -9.87
C VAL A 85 8.07 3.79 -10.36
N THR A 86 7.24 3.01 -11.04
CA THR A 86 5.90 3.38 -11.48
C THR A 86 4.86 2.49 -10.81
N ALA A 87 3.97 3.08 -10.01
CA ALA A 87 2.87 2.31 -9.42
C ALA A 87 1.60 3.13 -9.17
N GLN A 88 0.47 2.47 -8.90
CA GLN A 88 -0.76 3.19 -8.52
C GLN A 88 -0.75 3.54 -7.02
N VAL A 89 -0.44 2.56 -6.17
CA VAL A 89 -0.38 2.71 -4.72
C VAL A 89 0.97 2.21 -4.21
N ILE A 90 1.69 3.05 -3.46
CA ILE A 90 2.98 2.68 -2.85
C ILE A 90 2.94 2.89 -1.34
N GLU A 91 3.37 1.88 -0.59
CA GLU A 91 3.60 1.91 0.85
C GLU A 91 5.10 1.69 1.12
N ILE A 92 5.77 2.68 1.70
CA ILE A 92 7.24 2.68 1.86
C ILE A 92 7.59 2.60 3.34
N HIS A 93 8.31 1.55 3.76
CA HIS A 93 8.89 1.42 5.11
C HIS A 93 10.42 1.51 5.15
N GLY A 94 11.09 1.53 3.98
CA GLY A 94 12.55 1.44 3.85
C GLY A 94 13.21 2.58 3.06
N ASN A 95 14.28 2.26 2.33
CA ASN A 95 15.14 3.23 1.64
C ASN A 95 14.89 3.26 0.13
N VAL A 96 14.70 4.45 -0.44
CA VAL A 96 14.47 4.64 -1.87
C VAL A 96 15.38 5.75 -2.41
N LEU A 97 16.04 5.46 -3.53
CA LEU A 97 16.97 6.33 -4.26
C LEU A 97 16.54 6.39 -5.73
N GLY A 98 16.12 7.55 -6.24
CA GLY A 98 15.80 7.72 -7.67
C GLY A 98 14.47 8.41 -7.97
N SER A 99 13.82 7.99 -9.05
CA SER A 99 12.61 8.62 -9.59
C SER A 99 11.37 7.78 -9.28
N VAL A 100 10.46 8.31 -8.46
CA VAL A 100 9.22 7.62 -8.05
C VAL A 100 8.03 8.31 -8.68
N THR A 101 7.25 7.56 -9.46
CA THR A 101 6.01 8.00 -10.11
C THR A 101 4.85 7.16 -9.58
N ALA A 102 3.94 7.78 -8.83
CA ALA A 102 2.74 7.08 -8.37
C ALA A 102 1.54 7.98 -8.12
N GLN A 103 0.33 7.42 -8.23
CA GLN A 103 -0.89 8.20 -7.95
C GLN A 103 -1.05 8.47 -6.45
N ALA A 104 -0.92 7.44 -5.61
CA ALA A 104 -1.00 7.53 -4.17
C ALA A 104 0.26 6.95 -3.50
N VAL A 105 0.96 7.79 -2.74
CA VAL A 105 2.17 7.41 -2.00
C VAL A 105 1.94 7.56 -0.50
N ARG A 106 2.24 6.50 0.25
CA ARG A 106 2.22 6.46 1.71
C ARG A 106 3.62 6.18 2.23
N LEU A 107 4.18 7.14 2.94
CA LEU A 107 5.45 6.97 3.63
C LEU A 107 5.17 6.66 5.09
N TYR A 108 5.75 5.58 5.58
CA TYR A 108 5.74 5.22 7.00
C TYR A 108 6.88 5.90 7.76
N GLY A 109 6.79 5.92 9.09
CA GLY A 109 7.70 6.65 9.96
C GLY A 109 9.18 6.27 9.91
N THR A 110 9.58 5.23 9.19
CA THR A 110 10.99 4.82 9.00
C THR A 110 11.47 4.96 7.56
N ALA A 111 10.62 5.49 6.66
CA ALA A 111 10.95 5.62 5.25
C ALA A 111 11.97 6.72 5.01
N ARG A 112 12.99 6.43 4.19
CA ARG A 112 14.00 7.40 3.77
C ARG A 112 14.08 7.46 2.26
N ILE A 113 13.75 8.60 1.69
CA ILE A 113 13.70 8.76 0.24
C ILE A 113 14.63 9.87 -0.19
N ASP A 114 15.49 9.58 -1.16
CA ASP A 114 16.40 10.52 -1.80
C ASP A 114 16.15 10.53 -3.32
N GLY A 115 15.59 11.61 -3.86
CA GLY A 115 15.35 11.70 -5.30
C GLY A 115 14.15 12.54 -5.74
N ASP A 116 13.65 12.27 -6.94
CA ASP A 116 12.48 12.96 -7.51
C ASP A 116 11.21 12.14 -7.32
N ILE A 117 10.18 12.75 -6.70
CA ILE A 117 8.87 12.10 -6.54
C ILE A 117 7.82 12.88 -7.30
N THR A 118 7.22 12.20 -8.28
CA THR A 118 6.02 12.64 -8.99
C THR A 118 4.80 11.91 -8.45
N HIS A 119 3.91 12.65 -7.79
CA HIS A 119 2.69 12.09 -7.20
C HIS A 119 1.49 13.03 -7.26
N GLU A 120 0.28 12.45 -7.24
CA GLU A 120 -0.97 13.20 -7.11
C GLU A 120 -1.39 13.33 -5.64
N GLN A 121 -1.30 12.24 -4.88
CA GLN A 121 -1.64 12.19 -3.45
C GLN A 121 -0.45 11.65 -2.65
N LEU A 122 -0.09 12.37 -1.58
CA LEU A 122 1.00 12.02 -0.66
C LEU A 122 0.49 12.03 0.76
N ALA A 123 0.68 10.90 1.45
CA ALA A 123 0.50 10.78 2.88
C ALA A 123 1.86 10.45 3.51
N MET A 124 2.23 11.19 4.55
CA MET A 124 3.47 10.99 5.29
C MET A 124 3.14 10.77 6.76
N GLU A 125 3.67 9.69 7.32
CA GLU A 125 3.61 9.39 8.75
C GLU A 125 4.75 10.07 9.52
N THR A 126 4.60 10.20 10.83
CA THR A 126 5.62 10.79 11.71
C THR A 126 6.92 9.99 11.66
N GLY A 127 8.01 10.66 11.26
CA GLY A 127 9.35 10.06 11.19
C GLY A 127 9.86 9.78 9.77
N ALA A 128 9.00 9.90 8.75
CA ALA A 128 9.44 9.77 7.37
C ALA A 128 10.40 10.91 6.97
N GLU A 129 11.56 10.57 6.42
CA GLU A 129 12.54 11.52 5.90
C GLU A 129 12.51 11.52 4.36
N PHE A 130 12.18 12.66 3.78
CA PHE A 130 12.26 12.89 2.33
C PHE A 130 13.29 13.98 2.03
N GLN A 131 14.31 13.64 1.24
CA GLN A 131 15.28 14.56 0.67
C GLN A 131 15.19 14.51 -0.86
N GLY A 132 15.14 15.67 -1.50
CA GLY A 132 15.09 15.76 -2.95
C GLY A 132 13.98 16.66 -3.46
N ARG A 133 13.57 16.42 -4.71
CA ARG A 133 12.64 17.28 -5.44
C ARG A 133 11.27 16.60 -5.51
N SER A 134 10.23 17.24 -4.99
CA SER A 134 8.86 16.74 -5.13
C SER A 134 8.16 17.55 -6.22
N LEU A 135 7.89 16.91 -7.36
CA LEU A 135 7.09 17.46 -8.44
C LEU A 135 5.66 16.97 -8.25
N LYS A 136 4.83 17.73 -7.53
CA LYS A 136 3.40 17.45 -7.54
C LYS A 136 2.90 17.68 -8.96
N PHE A 137 2.08 16.77 -9.49
CA PHE A 137 1.40 16.95 -10.76
C PHE A 137 0.34 18.05 -10.59
N GLN A 138 0.79 19.30 -10.48
CA GLN A 138 -0.06 20.46 -10.58
C GLN A 138 -0.48 20.54 -12.04
N ARG A 139 -1.70 20.06 -12.31
CA ARG A 139 -2.50 20.71 -13.34
C ARG A 139 -2.39 22.21 -13.05
N PRO A 140 -1.94 23.05 -14.01
CA PRO A 140 -1.87 24.49 -13.79
C PRO A 140 -3.22 24.91 -13.24
N ALA A 141 -3.21 25.61 -12.11
CA ALA A 141 -4.42 26.03 -11.42
C ALA A 141 -5.42 26.55 -12.46
N PRO A 142 -6.68 26.07 -12.50
CA PRO A 142 -7.71 26.89 -13.11
C PRO A 142 -7.62 28.20 -12.33
N VAL A 143 -7.23 29.25 -13.05
CA VAL A 143 -7.15 30.64 -12.58
C VAL A 143 -8.21 30.80 -11.53
N ALA A 144 -7.81 31.04 -10.28
CA ALA A 144 -8.73 31.42 -9.22
C ALA A 144 -9.58 32.54 -9.81
N ALA A 145 -10.83 32.21 -10.14
CA ALA A 145 -11.85 33.19 -10.42
C ALA A 145 -11.89 34.02 -9.15
N GLN A 146 -11.26 35.19 -9.21
CA GLN A 146 -11.39 36.22 -8.21
C GLN A 146 -12.89 36.35 -7.97
N PRO A 147 -13.39 36.25 -6.72
CA PRO A 147 -14.79 36.51 -6.47
C PRO A 147 -15.04 37.95 -6.93
N ALA A 148 -15.83 38.07 -7.99
CA ALA A 148 -16.46 39.31 -8.38
C ALA A 148 -17.41 39.72 -7.25
N SER A 149 -16.86 40.33 -6.21
CA SER A 149 -17.61 40.87 -5.08
C SER A 149 -17.08 42.25 -4.72
N HIS A 150 -17.13 43.15 -5.68
CA HIS A 150 -17.31 44.59 -5.42
C HIS A 150 -18.27 45.16 -6.46
N VAL A 151 -19.56 44.86 -6.29
CA VAL A 151 -20.61 45.81 -6.69
C VAL A 151 -21.45 46.04 -5.45
N PRO A 152 -21.41 47.26 -4.92
CA PRO A 152 -22.67 47.88 -4.54
C PRO A 152 -22.84 49.22 -5.23
N ALA A 153 -23.92 49.30 -5.99
CA ALA A 153 -24.86 50.41 -6.07
C ALA A 153 -24.33 51.82 -6.38
N MET A 154 -24.73 52.30 -7.55
CA MET A 154 -24.97 53.73 -7.82
C MET A 154 -25.82 54.35 -6.70
N PRO A 155 -25.50 55.59 -6.30
CA PRO A 155 -26.52 56.60 -6.08
C PRO A 155 -26.48 57.62 -7.22
N GLN A 156 -27.66 57.83 -7.82
CA GLN A 156 -27.94 58.96 -8.69
C GLN A 156 -27.73 60.29 -7.94
N SER A 157 -27.09 61.25 -8.59
CA SER A 157 -27.50 62.66 -8.54
C SER A 157 -27.14 63.35 -9.86
N ALA A 158 -28.10 64.11 -10.36
CA ALA A 158 -28.28 64.54 -11.73
C ALA A 158 -27.53 65.87 -12.06
N PRO A 159 -27.57 66.37 -13.30
CA PRO A 159 -26.52 67.15 -13.95
C PRO A 159 -26.48 68.63 -13.58
N ALA A 160 -25.30 69.23 -13.73
CA ALA A 160 -25.12 70.66 -13.82
C ALA A 160 -25.62 71.16 -15.19
N TYR A 161 -26.71 71.96 -15.23
CA TYR A 161 -26.92 72.99 -16.26
C TYR A 161 -28.00 74.02 -15.87
N SER A 162 -27.59 75.26 -15.59
CA SER A 162 -28.30 76.55 -15.74
C SER A 162 -27.38 77.61 -15.10
N ALA A 163 -27.00 78.75 -15.69
CA ALA A 163 -27.29 79.41 -16.96
C ALA A 163 -26.08 80.29 -17.31
#